data_AF-A0A5J5EWG8-F1
#
_entry.id   AF-A0A5J5EWG8-F1
#
_cell.length_a   1.000
_cell.length_b   1.000
_cell.length_c   1.000
_cell.angle_alpha   90.00
_cell.angle_beta   90.00
_cell.angle_gamma   90.00
#
_symmetry.space_group_name_H-M   'P 1'
#
loop_
_entity.id
_entity.type
_entity.pdbx_description
1 polymer ?
#
loop_
_entity_poly.entity_id
_entity_poly.type
_entity_poly.pdbx_seq_one_letter_code
_entity_poly.pdbx_strand_id
1 'polypeptide(L)'
;MASTWAGTSSIAGSTESLRMILLTVSLTGVQLVWGVEMAYCAPYLLSLGLTKSLMSLIWNVGPISGMICQPIVGVLADRNTSRWGRRRPILVIGSLCVGAALLTLGWTREIVGLFIPAGDTASTITILMTVLMIYIIDFAINAVQACCRALIVDTLPISQQQQGSAWASRMIAVGNIMGYFAGMVNLRGFFGDALGDTQFKQLMVVSAVMLLVCVGITCAAVKERVLLSRKDTGSGVRHTFKVIWHALFHLPRNIWAICIVLFWAWVGWFPFQVYSTTFVGEVLKRYDTSQQSSTGSSHDKLGEIARVGSTALVLFSCVSLVASVALPWVVESPPSDELHHKKIPSKGFFARCLRRIGPYKPDLTSVWVWGHIFFAGLMFLTLFAASVSFATSLVALSGVAWALMTWAPFSIVGEEIQRLSGDRPRLHGRAASSAGRYEPVAVAEEGEEGEEEDMVEMSARRVSIDLEASSSNALTNELSGVYLGILNIFACLPQMVGSFISFVVFSILEPGKSPEFSEDTEPVEAHKEGVNAIAVCLGIGGVCTLIAAHYTVKFKSDR
;
A
#
# COMPACT_ATOMS: atom_id res chain seq x y z
N MET A 1 33.75 8.30 -16.12
CA MET A 1 32.86 9.41 -16.54
C MET A 1 31.60 9.38 -15.69
N ALA A 2 31.05 10.53 -15.29
CA ALA A 2 29.77 10.62 -14.58
C ALA A 2 28.60 10.36 -15.54
N SER A 3 27.43 9.94 -15.02
CA SER A 3 26.24 9.76 -15.85
C SER A 3 25.77 11.11 -16.42
N THR A 4 25.47 11.16 -17.72
CA THR A 4 25.02 12.38 -18.41
C THR A 4 23.51 12.34 -18.71
N TRP A 5 22.86 13.48 -18.51
CA TRP A 5 21.40 13.64 -18.66
C TRP A 5 21.08 14.79 -19.59
N ALA A 6 20.02 14.65 -20.38
CA ALA A 6 19.47 15.71 -21.24
C ALA A 6 18.11 16.20 -20.73
N GLY A 7 17.89 17.51 -20.81
CA GLY A 7 16.64 18.19 -20.48
C GLY A 7 16.45 18.49 -18.99
N THR A 8 15.35 19.19 -18.68
CA THR A 8 14.89 19.50 -17.32
C THR A 8 13.60 18.75 -17.01
N SER A 9 13.46 18.29 -15.75
CA SER A 9 12.19 17.72 -15.31
C SER A 9 11.16 18.84 -15.21
N SER A 10 9.97 18.61 -15.76
CA SER A 10 8.86 19.57 -15.67
C SER A 10 7.52 18.85 -15.54
N ILE A 11 6.59 19.51 -14.86
CA ILE A 11 5.25 19.01 -14.62
C ILE A 11 4.28 20.09 -15.10
N ALA A 12 3.34 19.73 -15.97
CA ALA A 12 2.29 20.62 -16.43
C ALA A 12 1.37 21.04 -15.28
N GLY A 13 0.86 22.28 -15.31
CA GLY A 13 -0.10 22.79 -14.34
C GLY A 13 0.20 24.22 -13.92
N SER A 14 -0.85 25.04 -13.79
CA SER A 14 -0.77 26.45 -13.40
C SER A 14 -0.53 26.64 -11.89
N THR A 15 -0.94 25.68 -11.06
CA THR A 15 -0.77 25.72 -9.60
C THR A 15 0.06 24.56 -9.10
N GLU A 16 0.72 24.74 -7.96
CA GLU A 16 1.53 23.68 -7.33
C GLU A 16 0.68 22.44 -6.99
N SER A 17 -0.52 22.64 -6.45
CA SER A 17 -1.44 21.53 -6.14
C SER A 17 -1.83 20.74 -7.39
N LEU A 18 -2.13 21.41 -8.50
CA LEU A 18 -2.45 20.73 -9.75
C LEU A 18 -1.26 19.93 -10.28
N ARG A 19 -0.04 20.47 -10.19
CA ARG A 19 1.20 19.74 -10.57
C ARG A 19 1.37 18.49 -9.72
N MET A 20 1.16 18.57 -8.40
CA MET A 20 1.26 17.41 -7.51
C MET A 20 0.19 16.35 -7.81
N ILE A 21 -1.05 16.77 -8.09
CA ILE A 21 -2.13 15.86 -8.49
C ILE A 21 -1.75 15.16 -9.81
N LEU A 22 -1.35 15.90 -10.84
CA LEU A 22 -1.01 15.32 -12.14
C LEU A 22 0.18 14.34 -12.07
N LEU A 23 1.14 14.61 -11.19
CA LEU A 23 2.26 13.70 -10.92
C LEU A 23 1.82 12.40 -10.23
N THR A 24 0.81 12.46 -9.36
CA THR A 24 0.45 11.35 -8.46
C THR A 24 -0.85 10.63 -8.82
N VAL A 25 -1.65 11.15 -9.76
CA VAL A 25 -2.97 10.60 -10.12
C VAL A 25 -2.91 9.16 -10.63
N SER A 26 -1.79 8.74 -11.23
CA SER A 26 -1.54 7.35 -11.61
C SER A 26 -1.67 6.36 -10.45
N LEU A 27 -1.34 6.77 -9.22
CA LEU A 27 -1.52 5.94 -8.01
C LEU A 27 -2.99 5.68 -7.69
N THR A 28 -3.89 6.59 -8.04
CA THR A 28 -5.34 6.39 -7.91
C THR A 28 -5.79 5.20 -8.75
N GLY A 29 -5.37 5.14 -10.02
CA GLY A 29 -5.68 4.04 -10.92
C GLY A 29 -5.09 2.71 -10.44
N VAL A 30 -3.86 2.73 -9.91
CA VAL A 30 -3.22 1.55 -9.32
C VAL A 30 -4.03 1.01 -8.13
N GLN A 31 -4.43 1.87 -7.20
CA GLN A 31 -5.20 1.46 -6.03
C GLN A 31 -6.64 1.03 -6.37
N LEU A 32 -7.23 1.60 -7.43
CA LEU A 32 -8.54 1.15 -7.90
C LEU A 32 -8.47 -0.32 -8.36
N VAL A 33 -7.45 -0.70 -9.11
CA VAL A 33 -7.23 -2.11 -9.53
C VAL A 33 -7.08 -3.01 -8.31
N TRP A 34 -6.22 -2.64 -7.35
CA TRP A 34 -6.07 -3.37 -6.08
C TRP A 34 -7.39 -3.49 -5.31
N GLY A 35 -8.18 -2.41 -5.26
CA GLY A 35 -9.45 -2.38 -4.57
C GLY A 35 -10.46 -3.36 -5.17
N VAL A 36 -10.55 -3.41 -6.51
CA VAL A 36 -11.41 -4.36 -7.23
C VAL A 36 -10.91 -5.79 -7.06
N GLU A 37 -9.59 -6.01 -7.14
CA GLU A 37 -8.97 -7.31 -6.95
C GLU A 37 -9.25 -7.90 -5.55
N MET A 38 -9.01 -7.13 -4.49
CA MET A 38 -9.30 -7.53 -3.11
C MET A 38 -10.80 -7.79 -2.89
N ALA A 39 -11.67 -7.09 -3.60
CA ALA A 39 -13.10 -7.23 -3.44
C ALA A 39 -13.69 -8.45 -4.18
N TYR A 40 -13.22 -8.72 -5.40
CA TYR A 40 -13.89 -9.65 -6.33
C TYR A 40 -13.07 -10.88 -6.73
N CYS A 41 -11.74 -10.85 -6.70
CA CYS A 41 -10.94 -11.98 -7.20
C CYS A 41 -11.10 -13.24 -6.33
N ALA A 42 -11.16 -13.10 -5.00
CA ALA A 42 -11.37 -14.23 -4.11
C ALA A 42 -12.76 -14.89 -4.32
N PRO A 43 -13.88 -14.15 -4.27
CA PRO A 43 -15.19 -14.71 -4.65
C PRO A 43 -15.21 -15.34 -6.04
N TYR A 44 -14.57 -14.72 -7.03
CA TYR A 44 -14.53 -15.24 -8.40
C TYR A 44 -13.77 -16.58 -8.50
N LEU A 45 -12.60 -16.70 -7.88
CA LEU A 45 -11.84 -17.96 -7.84
C LEU A 45 -12.65 -19.10 -7.21
N LEU A 46 -13.38 -18.80 -6.12
CA LEU A 46 -14.27 -19.78 -5.48
C LEU A 46 -15.44 -20.17 -6.40
N SER A 47 -15.98 -19.22 -7.17
CA SER A 47 -17.04 -19.49 -8.15
C SER A 47 -16.62 -20.36 -9.33
N LEU A 48 -15.32 -20.39 -9.65
CA LEU A 48 -14.74 -21.32 -10.63
C LEU A 48 -14.57 -22.75 -10.06
N GLY A 49 -14.90 -22.96 -8.78
CA GLY A 49 -14.80 -24.25 -8.11
C GLY A 49 -13.45 -24.53 -7.46
N LEU A 50 -12.64 -23.49 -7.22
CA LEU A 50 -11.41 -23.60 -6.45
C LEU A 50 -11.73 -23.76 -4.94
N THR A 51 -10.92 -24.52 -4.21
CA THR A 51 -11.04 -24.62 -2.75
C THR A 51 -10.43 -23.40 -2.06
N LYS A 52 -10.91 -23.05 -0.85
CA LYS A 52 -10.34 -21.95 -0.04
C LYS A 52 -8.86 -22.17 0.30
N SER A 53 -8.44 -23.43 0.46
CA SER A 53 -7.04 -23.80 0.69
C SER A 53 -6.15 -23.47 -0.52
N LEU A 54 -6.52 -23.87 -1.74
CA LEU A 54 -5.74 -23.52 -2.92
C LEU A 54 -5.77 -22.02 -3.20
N MET A 55 -6.90 -21.36 -2.94
CA MET A 55 -7.02 -19.91 -3.03
C MET A 55 -6.00 -19.21 -2.12
N SER A 56 -5.82 -19.65 -0.87
CA SER A 56 -4.85 -19.04 0.03
C SER A 56 -3.43 -19.10 -0.52
N LEU A 57 -3.05 -20.21 -1.16
CA LEU A 57 -1.73 -20.38 -1.76
C LEU A 57 -1.52 -19.47 -2.97
N ILE A 58 -2.55 -19.29 -3.81
CA ILE A 58 -2.50 -18.38 -4.96
C ILE A 58 -2.22 -16.95 -4.51
N TRP A 59 -2.83 -16.49 -3.42
CA TRP A 59 -2.63 -15.13 -2.87
C TRP A 59 -1.21 -14.84 -2.38
N ASN A 60 -0.30 -15.82 -2.35
CA ASN A 60 1.14 -15.56 -2.17
C ASN A 60 1.74 -14.72 -3.29
N VAL A 61 1.08 -14.66 -4.45
CA VAL A 61 1.57 -13.89 -5.59
C VAL A 61 1.69 -12.39 -5.29
N GLY A 62 0.79 -11.80 -4.51
CA GLY A 62 0.85 -10.39 -4.12
C GLY A 62 2.16 -10.06 -3.36
N PRO A 63 2.46 -10.76 -2.24
CA PRO A 63 3.73 -10.63 -1.54
C PRO A 63 4.97 -10.93 -2.40
N ILE A 64 4.93 -12.01 -3.19
CA ILE A 64 6.05 -12.44 -4.03
C ILE A 64 6.36 -11.37 -5.10
N SER A 65 5.33 -10.90 -5.80
CA SER A 65 5.47 -9.85 -6.80
C SER A 65 5.94 -8.53 -6.19
N GLY A 66 5.44 -8.14 -5.01
CA GLY A 66 5.88 -6.95 -4.29
C GLY A 66 7.37 -6.97 -3.91
N MET A 67 7.91 -8.11 -3.47
CA MET A 67 9.34 -8.24 -3.13
C MET A 67 10.24 -8.27 -4.38
N ILE A 68 9.78 -8.89 -5.47
CA ILE A 68 10.59 -9.14 -6.66
C ILE A 68 10.55 -7.94 -7.63
N CYS A 69 9.36 -7.38 -7.87
CA CYS A 69 9.19 -6.32 -8.87
C CYS A 69 9.92 -5.04 -8.48
N GLN A 70 9.85 -4.61 -7.23
CA GLN A 70 10.46 -3.35 -6.79
C GLN A 70 11.96 -3.24 -7.14
N PRO A 71 12.84 -4.19 -6.76
CA PRO A 71 14.26 -4.12 -7.09
C PRO A 71 14.55 -4.34 -8.60
N ILE A 72 13.82 -5.25 -9.26
CA ILE A 72 14.04 -5.54 -10.69
C ILE A 72 13.67 -4.34 -11.54
N VAL A 73 12.48 -3.78 -11.31
CA VAL A 73 11.96 -2.62 -12.04
C VAL A 73 12.82 -1.40 -11.77
N GLY A 74 13.32 -1.23 -10.55
CA GLY A 74 14.32 -0.20 -10.22
C GLY A 74 15.52 -0.26 -11.16
N VAL A 75 16.17 -1.43 -11.28
CA VAL A 75 17.34 -1.63 -12.15
C VAL A 75 17.01 -1.54 -13.64
N LEU A 76 15.88 -2.12 -14.07
CA LEU A 76 15.47 -2.11 -15.47
C LEU A 76 15.19 -0.69 -15.94
N ALA A 77 14.42 0.04 -15.14
CA ALA A 77 14.14 1.44 -15.40
C ALA A 77 15.42 2.26 -15.34
N ASP A 78 16.32 2.04 -14.39
CA ASP A 78 17.59 2.78 -14.31
C ASP A 78 18.49 2.65 -15.55
N ARG A 79 18.29 1.60 -16.37
CA ARG A 79 19.01 1.36 -17.64
C ARG A 79 18.31 1.92 -18.87
N ASN A 80 17.09 2.43 -18.73
CA ASN A 80 16.29 2.87 -19.86
C ASN A 80 16.78 4.20 -20.44
N THR A 81 17.13 4.21 -21.72
CA THR A 81 17.61 5.38 -22.48
C THR A 81 16.54 6.00 -23.39
N SER A 82 15.28 5.61 -23.21
CA SER A 82 14.17 6.10 -24.03
C SER A 82 14.01 7.62 -23.98
N ARG A 83 13.63 8.20 -25.13
CA ARG A 83 13.31 9.62 -25.30
C ARG A 83 12.11 10.10 -24.48
N TRP A 84 11.26 9.17 -24.00
CA TRP A 84 10.13 9.50 -23.12
C TRP A 84 10.51 9.62 -21.66
N GLY A 85 11.78 9.42 -21.33
CA GLY A 85 12.26 9.32 -19.97
C GLY A 85 12.52 7.89 -19.56
N ARG A 86 12.96 7.77 -18.31
CA ARG A 86 13.48 6.54 -17.74
C ARG A 86 12.35 5.66 -17.19
N ARG A 87 11.38 6.27 -16.51
CA ARG A 87 10.30 5.56 -15.80
C ARG A 87 9.04 5.39 -16.66
N ARG A 88 8.67 6.41 -17.44
CA ARG A 88 7.41 6.45 -18.21
C ARG A 88 7.18 5.26 -19.16
N PRO A 89 8.16 4.77 -19.94
CA PRO A 89 7.92 3.63 -20.83
C PRO A 89 7.51 2.36 -20.08
N ILE A 90 8.15 2.06 -18.95
CA ILE A 90 7.83 0.88 -18.15
C ILE A 90 6.45 1.05 -17.50
N LEU A 91 6.14 2.25 -17.05
CA LEU A 91 4.83 2.59 -16.50
C LEU A 91 3.70 2.39 -17.54
N VAL A 92 3.90 2.82 -18.79
CA VAL A 92 2.93 2.59 -19.88
C VAL A 92 2.82 1.11 -20.23
N ILE A 93 3.94 0.41 -20.45
CA ILE A 93 3.94 -1.02 -20.80
C ILE A 93 3.27 -1.85 -19.70
N GLY A 94 3.60 -1.59 -18.43
CA GLY A 94 2.99 -2.24 -17.28
C GLY A 94 1.49 -2.00 -17.22
N SER A 95 1.03 -0.76 -17.42
CA SER A 95 -0.40 -0.42 -17.40
C SER A 95 -1.20 -1.07 -18.54
N LEU A 96 -0.61 -1.18 -19.74
CA LEU A 96 -1.21 -1.89 -20.87
C LEU A 96 -1.29 -3.39 -20.62
N CYS A 97 -0.25 -3.96 -20.00
CA CYS A 97 -0.24 -5.37 -19.59
C CYS A 97 -1.32 -5.67 -18.55
N VAL A 98 -1.47 -4.82 -17.52
CA VAL A 98 -2.55 -4.94 -16.55
C VAL A 98 -3.92 -4.82 -17.22
N GLY A 99 -4.12 -3.81 -18.08
CA GLY A 99 -5.38 -3.62 -18.79
C GLY A 99 -5.78 -4.84 -19.63
N ALA A 100 -4.85 -5.38 -20.41
CA ALA A 100 -5.10 -6.59 -21.21
C ALA A 100 -5.39 -7.82 -20.33
N ALA A 101 -4.66 -7.99 -19.22
CA ALA A 101 -4.86 -9.10 -18.30
C ALA A 101 -6.20 -9.00 -17.56
N LEU A 102 -6.64 -7.82 -17.14
CA LEU A 102 -7.97 -7.59 -16.54
C LEU A 102 -9.10 -7.93 -17.51
N LEU A 103 -9.00 -7.51 -18.78
CA LEU A 103 -9.99 -7.86 -19.80
C LEU A 103 -10.01 -9.37 -20.06
N THR A 104 -8.84 -10.01 -20.11
CA THR A 104 -8.74 -11.46 -20.26
C THR A 104 -9.33 -12.19 -19.05
N LEU A 105 -9.10 -11.68 -17.84
CA LEU A 105 -9.64 -12.21 -16.59
C LEU A 105 -11.18 -12.18 -16.56
N GLY A 106 -11.78 -11.07 -17.00
CA GLY A 106 -13.23 -10.90 -17.05
C GLY A 106 -13.94 -11.88 -18.00
N TRP A 107 -13.30 -12.24 -19.12
CA TRP A 107 -13.85 -13.12 -20.16
C TRP A 107 -13.18 -14.50 -20.20
N THR A 108 -12.57 -14.95 -19.09
CA THR A 108 -11.77 -16.19 -19.11
C THR A 108 -12.60 -17.41 -19.52
N ARG A 109 -13.84 -17.54 -19.03
CA ARG A 109 -14.73 -18.66 -19.38
C ARG A 109 -15.06 -18.69 -20.86
N GLU A 110 -15.39 -17.53 -21.44
CA GLU A 110 -15.72 -17.38 -22.85
C GLU A 110 -14.52 -17.68 -23.73
N ILE A 111 -13.35 -17.13 -23.37
CA ILE A 111 -12.12 -17.35 -24.13
C ILE A 111 -11.75 -18.83 -24.16
N VAL A 112 -11.80 -19.53 -23.02
CA VAL A 112 -11.53 -20.98 -22.98
C VAL A 112 -12.58 -21.76 -23.76
N GLY A 113 -13.85 -21.37 -23.66
CA GLY A 113 -14.97 -22.00 -24.37
C GLY A 113 -14.87 -21.90 -25.91
N LEU A 114 -14.12 -20.93 -26.45
CA LEU A 114 -13.85 -20.85 -27.89
C LEU A 114 -12.94 -21.97 -28.40
N PHE A 115 -12.06 -22.50 -27.55
CA PHE A 115 -11.05 -23.49 -27.93
C PHE A 115 -11.34 -24.88 -27.40
N ILE A 116 -12.07 -24.99 -26.29
CA ILE A 116 -12.26 -26.24 -25.55
C ILE A 116 -13.74 -26.44 -25.27
N PRO A 117 -14.34 -27.55 -25.73
CA PRO A 117 -15.72 -27.90 -25.42
C PRO A 117 -15.97 -27.99 -23.91
N ALA A 118 -17.22 -27.72 -23.51
CA ALA A 118 -17.64 -27.80 -22.11
C ALA A 118 -17.34 -29.18 -21.51
N GLY A 119 -16.70 -29.19 -20.34
CA GLY A 119 -16.29 -30.39 -19.60
C GLY A 119 -15.21 -30.07 -18.56
N ASP A 120 -14.78 -31.10 -17.80
CA ASP A 120 -13.83 -30.94 -16.69
C ASP A 120 -12.49 -30.31 -17.12
N THR A 121 -12.04 -30.63 -18.34
CA THR A 121 -10.83 -30.05 -18.94
C THR A 121 -10.97 -28.54 -19.14
N ALA A 122 -12.12 -28.07 -19.63
CA ALA A 122 -12.37 -26.63 -19.81
C ALA A 122 -12.42 -25.90 -18.47
N SER A 123 -13.05 -26.50 -17.44
CA SER A 123 -13.08 -25.94 -16.09
C SER A 123 -11.68 -25.81 -15.49
N THR A 124 -10.85 -26.85 -15.64
CA THR A 124 -9.46 -26.85 -15.14
C THR A 124 -8.63 -25.78 -15.84
N ILE A 125 -8.74 -25.66 -17.17
CA ILE A 125 -7.99 -24.68 -17.95
C ILE A 125 -8.48 -23.25 -17.66
N THR A 126 -9.77 -23.06 -17.42
CA THR A 126 -10.35 -21.78 -16.97
C THR A 126 -9.73 -21.34 -15.65
N ILE A 127 -9.61 -22.24 -14.67
CA ILE A 127 -8.94 -21.96 -13.39
C ILE A 127 -7.47 -21.60 -13.63
N LEU A 128 -6.73 -22.42 -14.38
CA LEU A 128 -5.30 -22.18 -14.64
C LEU A 128 -5.05 -20.84 -15.35
N MET A 129 -5.88 -20.51 -16.34
CA MET A 129 -5.82 -19.24 -17.05
C MET A 129 -6.16 -18.06 -16.15
N THR A 130 -7.17 -18.20 -15.28
CA THR A 130 -7.54 -17.19 -14.28
C THR A 130 -6.37 -16.91 -13.33
N VAL A 131 -5.75 -17.96 -12.78
CA VAL A 131 -4.58 -17.83 -11.90
C VAL A 131 -3.41 -17.17 -12.61
N LEU A 132 -3.15 -17.55 -13.87
CA LEU A 132 -2.11 -16.93 -14.67
C LEU A 132 -2.38 -15.43 -14.89
N MET A 133 -3.62 -15.04 -15.18
CA MET A 133 -3.97 -13.63 -15.37
C MET A 133 -3.82 -12.83 -14.08
N ILE A 134 -4.25 -13.35 -12.93
CA ILE A 134 -4.02 -12.73 -11.61
C ILE A 134 -2.52 -12.52 -11.40
N TYR A 135 -1.70 -13.52 -11.71
CA TYR A 135 -0.25 -13.40 -11.54
C TYR A 135 0.34 -12.31 -12.44
N ILE A 136 -0.09 -12.23 -13.70
CA ILE A 136 0.36 -11.18 -14.61
C ILE A 136 -0.07 -9.80 -14.10
N ILE A 137 -1.31 -9.66 -13.61
CA ILE A 137 -1.84 -8.42 -13.02
C ILE A 137 -0.95 -8.00 -11.83
N ASP A 138 -0.72 -8.88 -10.86
CA ASP A 138 0.06 -8.60 -9.66
C ASP A 138 1.50 -8.16 -9.95
N PHE A 139 2.20 -8.88 -10.83
CA PHE A 139 3.57 -8.52 -11.21
C PHE A 139 3.61 -7.18 -11.96
N ALA A 140 2.71 -6.97 -12.92
CA ALA A 140 2.68 -5.75 -13.72
C ALA A 140 2.22 -4.53 -12.90
N ILE A 141 1.22 -4.66 -12.03
CA ILE A 141 0.71 -3.56 -11.21
C ILE A 141 1.72 -3.15 -10.14
N ASN A 142 2.46 -4.10 -9.56
CA ASN A 142 3.58 -3.78 -8.66
C ASN A 142 4.71 -3.03 -9.38
N ALA A 143 4.98 -3.38 -10.64
CA ALA A 143 5.93 -2.63 -11.46
C ALA A 143 5.46 -1.19 -11.73
N VAL A 144 4.19 -1.01 -12.09
CA VAL A 144 3.58 0.32 -12.26
C VAL A 144 3.66 1.12 -10.95
N GLN A 145 3.28 0.52 -9.81
CA GLN A 145 3.33 1.16 -8.50
C GLN A 145 4.75 1.63 -8.13
N ALA A 146 5.76 0.78 -8.35
CA ALA A 146 7.15 1.11 -8.10
C ALA A 146 7.61 2.29 -8.97
N CYS A 147 7.26 2.29 -10.27
CA CYS A 147 7.53 3.40 -11.17
C CYS A 147 6.84 4.70 -10.75
N CYS A 148 5.57 4.65 -10.31
CA CYS A 148 4.84 5.82 -9.84
C CYS A 148 5.54 6.48 -8.64
N ARG A 149 5.97 5.68 -7.64
CA ARG A 149 6.68 6.20 -6.47
C ARG A 149 8.05 6.77 -6.83
N ALA A 150 8.80 6.07 -7.68
CA ALA A 150 10.11 6.54 -8.14
C ALA A 150 9.99 7.85 -8.95
N LEU A 151 8.94 8.00 -9.76
CA LEU A 151 8.71 9.21 -10.55
C LEU A 151 8.56 10.46 -9.68
N ILE A 152 7.98 10.34 -8.48
CA ILE A 152 7.84 11.47 -7.53
C ILE A 152 9.22 11.96 -7.09
N VAL A 153 10.08 11.04 -6.67
CA VAL A 153 11.43 11.33 -6.19
C VAL A 153 12.33 11.84 -7.32
N ASP A 154 12.19 11.27 -8.51
CA ASP A 154 13.00 11.61 -9.69
C ASP A 154 12.63 12.99 -10.30
N THR A 155 11.39 13.48 -10.10
CA THR A 155 10.90 14.71 -10.74
C THR A 155 10.92 15.92 -9.83
N LEU A 156 10.67 15.74 -8.52
CA LEU A 156 10.57 16.82 -7.55
C LEU A 156 11.92 17.17 -6.91
N PRO A 157 12.18 18.47 -6.65
CA PRO A 157 13.31 18.87 -5.82
C PRO A 157 13.11 18.35 -4.39
N ILE A 158 14.23 18.12 -3.67
CA ILE A 158 14.24 17.51 -2.32
C ILE A 158 13.27 18.22 -1.37
N SER A 159 13.18 19.55 -1.41
CA SER A 159 12.27 20.35 -0.58
C SER A 159 10.78 20.07 -0.81
N GLN A 160 10.40 19.56 -1.99
CA GLN A 160 9.02 19.25 -2.37
C GLN A 160 8.68 17.75 -2.28
N GLN A 161 9.67 16.86 -2.09
CA GLN A 161 9.44 15.41 -2.08
C GLN A 161 8.51 14.96 -0.94
N GLN A 162 8.59 15.60 0.23
CA GLN A 162 7.66 15.33 1.33
C GLN A 162 6.22 15.67 0.95
N GLN A 163 6.02 16.81 0.28
CA GLN A 163 4.71 17.24 -0.20
C GLN A 163 4.18 16.30 -1.29
N GLY A 164 5.04 15.91 -2.24
CA GLY A 164 4.70 14.92 -3.27
C GLY A 164 4.31 13.56 -2.67
N SER A 165 5.02 13.11 -1.65
CA SER A 165 4.70 11.87 -0.91
C SER A 165 3.36 11.99 -0.18
N ALA A 166 3.05 13.14 0.40
CA ALA A 166 1.76 13.39 1.03
C ALA A 166 0.60 13.39 0.01
N TRP A 167 0.79 13.99 -1.18
CA TRP A 167 -0.20 13.92 -2.26
C TRP A 167 -0.39 12.50 -2.80
N ALA A 168 0.69 11.72 -2.90
CA ALA A 168 0.62 10.31 -3.25
C ALA A 168 -0.24 9.51 -2.28
N SER A 169 -0.07 9.69 -0.96
CA SER A 169 -0.92 9.05 0.04
C SER A 169 -2.40 9.43 -0.10
N ARG A 170 -2.70 10.69 -0.47
CA ARG A 170 -4.08 11.13 -0.75
C ARG A 170 -4.66 10.45 -1.98
N MET A 171 -3.90 10.37 -3.08
CA MET A 171 -4.33 9.71 -4.31
C MET A 171 -4.56 8.20 -4.09
N ILE A 172 -3.71 7.56 -3.28
CA ILE A 172 -3.90 6.17 -2.85
C ILE A 172 -5.24 6.00 -2.11
N ALA A 173 -5.54 6.87 -1.14
CA ALA A 173 -6.79 6.82 -0.41
C ALA A 173 -8.02 7.02 -1.31
N VAL A 174 -7.95 7.97 -2.26
CA VAL A 174 -9.00 8.18 -3.26
C VAL A 174 -9.21 6.93 -4.11
N GLY A 175 -8.13 6.30 -4.58
CA GLY A 175 -8.21 5.09 -5.41
C GLY A 175 -8.82 3.90 -4.68
N ASN A 176 -8.47 3.69 -3.41
CA ASN A 176 -9.08 2.64 -2.57
C ASN A 176 -10.59 2.86 -2.41
N ILE A 177 -11.00 4.09 -2.09
CA ILE A 177 -12.43 4.42 -1.97
C ILE A 177 -13.14 4.20 -3.30
N MET A 178 -12.56 4.62 -4.43
CA MET A 178 -13.16 4.42 -5.75
C MET A 178 -13.29 2.93 -6.12
N GLY A 179 -12.26 2.11 -5.85
CA GLY A 179 -12.28 0.67 -6.14
C GLY A 179 -13.34 -0.07 -5.35
N TYR A 180 -13.39 0.13 -4.03
CA TYR A 180 -14.41 -0.53 -3.20
C TYR A 180 -15.81 0.02 -3.45
N PHE A 181 -15.94 1.32 -3.73
CA PHE A 181 -17.23 1.93 -4.07
C PHE A 181 -17.77 1.43 -5.40
N ALA A 182 -16.91 1.27 -6.41
CA ALA A 182 -17.30 0.63 -7.66
C ALA A 182 -17.81 -0.80 -7.41
N GLY A 183 -17.15 -1.57 -6.55
CA GLY A 183 -17.64 -2.88 -6.14
C GLY A 183 -18.98 -2.86 -5.39
N MET A 184 -19.26 -1.82 -4.62
CA MET A 184 -20.50 -1.66 -3.86
C MET A 184 -21.71 -1.28 -4.76
N VAL A 185 -21.49 -0.52 -5.83
CA VAL A 185 -22.56 -0.04 -6.69
C VAL A 185 -22.97 -1.10 -7.70
N ASN A 186 -24.28 -1.25 -7.96
CA ASN A 186 -24.76 -2.14 -9.02
C ASN A 186 -24.48 -1.51 -10.40
N LEU A 187 -23.28 -1.75 -10.97
CA LEU A 187 -22.90 -1.22 -12.28
C LEU A 187 -23.85 -1.68 -13.40
N ARG A 188 -24.36 -2.90 -13.33
CA ARG A 188 -25.30 -3.43 -14.35
C ARG A 188 -26.58 -2.63 -14.40
N GLY A 189 -27.04 -2.11 -13.25
CA GLY A 189 -28.17 -1.19 -13.18
C GLY A 189 -27.94 0.16 -13.89
N PHE A 190 -26.68 0.61 -14.00
CA PHE A 190 -26.32 1.87 -14.65
C PHE A 190 -25.94 1.70 -16.13
N PHE A 191 -25.15 0.67 -16.45
CA PHE A 191 -24.59 0.44 -17.78
C PHE A 191 -25.33 -0.63 -18.59
N GLY A 192 -26.36 -1.27 -18.03
CA GLY A 192 -27.01 -2.42 -18.65
C GLY A 192 -26.00 -3.54 -18.90
N ASP A 193 -26.06 -4.19 -20.05
CA ASP A 193 -25.10 -5.22 -20.47
C ASP A 193 -24.00 -4.68 -21.41
N ALA A 194 -23.87 -3.36 -21.56
CA ALA A 194 -22.99 -2.73 -22.56
C ALA A 194 -21.49 -3.00 -22.33
N LEU A 195 -21.07 -3.12 -21.06
CA LEU A 195 -19.68 -3.37 -20.66
C LEU A 195 -19.43 -4.84 -20.25
N GLY A 196 -20.42 -5.71 -20.43
CA GLY A 196 -20.43 -7.09 -19.95
C GLY A 196 -21.75 -7.44 -19.26
N ASP A 197 -22.09 -8.72 -19.26
CA ASP A 197 -23.31 -9.33 -18.70
C ASP A 197 -23.24 -9.59 -17.18
N THR A 198 -22.05 -9.52 -16.59
CA THR A 198 -21.84 -9.69 -15.13
C THR A 198 -21.17 -8.46 -14.52
N GLN A 199 -21.42 -8.21 -13.23
CA GLN A 199 -20.79 -7.10 -12.51
C GLN A 199 -19.25 -7.22 -12.53
N PHE A 200 -18.73 -8.45 -12.46
CA PHE A 200 -17.29 -8.71 -12.52
C PHE A 200 -16.68 -8.21 -13.84
N LYS A 201 -17.27 -8.54 -15.00
CA LYS A 201 -16.80 -8.09 -16.32
C LYS A 201 -16.78 -6.56 -16.42
N GLN A 202 -17.85 -5.91 -15.95
CA GLN A 202 -17.94 -4.45 -15.97
C GLN A 202 -16.86 -3.80 -15.10
N LEU A 203 -16.60 -4.36 -13.91
CA LEU A 203 -15.52 -3.89 -13.04
C LEU A 203 -14.13 -4.05 -13.67
N MET A 204 -13.88 -5.15 -14.39
CA MET A 204 -12.62 -5.35 -15.11
C MET A 204 -12.41 -4.27 -16.17
N VAL A 205 -13.44 -3.95 -16.95
CA VAL A 205 -13.39 -2.88 -17.98
C VAL A 205 -13.16 -1.52 -17.34
N VAL A 206 -13.96 -1.16 -16.33
CA VAL A 206 -13.83 0.12 -15.62
C VAL A 206 -12.44 0.27 -15.01
N SER A 207 -11.92 -0.80 -14.39
CA SER A 207 -10.59 -0.78 -13.77
C SER A 207 -9.47 -0.62 -14.79
N ALA A 208 -9.55 -1.34 -15.91
CA ALA A 208 -8.58 -1.23 -17.00
C ALA A 208 -8.57 0.18 -17.61
N VAL A 209 -9.75 0.74 -17.93
CA VAL A 209 -9.87 2.08 -18.50
C VAL A 209 -9.37 3.14 -17.53
N MET A 210 -9.78 3.09 -16.26
CA MET A 210 -9.37 4.06 -15.24
C MET A 210 -7.87 4.04 -15.00
N LEU A 211 -7.25 2.84 -14.93
CA LEU A 211 -5.80 2.73 -14.82
C LEU A 211 -5.09 3.41 -15.99
N LEU A 212 -5.50 3.09 -17.23
CA LEU A 212 -4.90 3.63 -18.45
C LEU A 212 -5.09 5.15 -18.55
N VAL A 213 -6.25 5.67 -18.17
CA VAL A 213 -6.53 7.11 -18.13
C VAL A 213 -5.64 7.80 -17.10
N CYS A 214 -5.58 7.32 -15.86
CA CYS A 214 -4.75 7.92 -14.81
C CYS A 214 -3.25 7.90 -15.19
N VAL A 215 -2.76 6.77 -15.71
CA VAL A 215 -1.39 6.62 -16.21
C VAL A 215 -1.13 7.54 -17.40
N GLY A 216 -2.08 7.62 -18.35
CA GLY A 216 -2.01 8.49 -19.51
C GLY A 216 -1.92 9.96 -19.13
N ILE A 217 -2.72 10.41 -18.16
CA ILE A 217 -2.67 11.77 -17.62
C ILE A 217 -1.29 12.08 -17.03
N THR A 218 -0.77 11.22 -16.16
CA THR A 218 0.56 11.43 -15.57
C THR A 218 1.66 11.44 -16.63
N CYS A 219 1.60 10.52 -17.61
CA CYS A 219 2.55 10.49 -18.72
C CYS A 219 2.47 11.72 -19.62
N ALA A 220 1.28 12.25 -19.88
CA ALA A 220 1.12 13.48 -20.66
C ALA A 220 1.61 14.72 -19.90
N ALA A 221 1.37 14.78 -18.59
CA ALA A 221 1.68 15.93 -17.77
C ALA A 221 3.13 16.00 -17.30
N VAL A 222 3.84 14.87 -17.18
CA VAL A 222 5.19 14.80 -16.60
C VAL A 222 6.24 14.59 -17.69
N LYS A 223 7.23 15.48 -17.76
CA LYS A 223 8.43 15.33 -18.57
C LYS A 223 9.63 14.98 -17.68
N GLU A 224 10.24 13.84 -17.95
CA GLU A 224 11.45 13.36 -17.27
C GLU A 224 12.72 13.86 -17.98
N ARG A 225 13.86 13.80 -17.27
CA ARG A 225 15.19 13.93 -17.88
C ARG A 225 15.54 12.63 -18.62
N VAL A 226 16.22 12.75 -19.75
CA VAL A 226 16.62 11.59 -20.57
C VAL A 226 18.06 11.19 -20.22
N LEU A 227 18.28 9.91 -19.93
CA LEU A 227 19.61 9.37 -19.65
C LEU A 227 20.36 9.17 -20.98
N LEU A 228 21.48 9.88 -21.18
CA LEU A 228 22.29 9.80 -22.40
C LEU A 228 23.43 8.79 -22.27
N SER A 229 24.15 8.81 -21.15
CA SER A 229 25.23 7.86 -20.88
C SER A 229 25.30 7.54 -19.39
N ARG A 230 25.54 6.26 -19.08
CA ARG A 230 25.60 5.74 -17.71
C ARG A 230 27.05 5.42 -17.35
N LYS A 231 27.46 5.77 -16.12
CA LYS A 231 28.66 5.16 -15.52
C LYS A 231 28.36 3.71 -15.16
N ASP A 232 28.99 2.75 -15.84
CA ASP A 232 28.88 1.34 -15.45
C ASP A 232 29.60 1.09 -14.13
N THR A 233 28.83 1.02 -13.04
CA THR A 233 29.33 0.72 -11.69
C THR A 233 29.27 -0.77 -11.35
N GLY A 234 29.01 -1.66 -12.31
CA GLY A 234 28.78 -3.09 -12.04
C GLY A 234 27.47 -3.36 -11.26
N SER A 235 26.63 -2.34 -11.07
CA SER A 235 25.35 -2.43 -10.36
C SER A 235 24.28 -3.06 -11.27
N GLY A 236 24.07 -4.36 -11.09
CA GLY A 236 22.94 -5.11 -11.64
C GLY A 236 22.00 -5.60 -10.55
N VAL A 237 20.91 -6.26 -10.95
CA VAL A 237 19.91 -6.83 -10.05
C VAL A 237 20.56 -7.66 -8.94
N ARG A 238 21.56 -8.49 -9.27
CA ARG A 238 22.33 -9.28 -8.29
C ARG A 238 23.01 -8.44 -7.20
N HIS A 239 23.53 -7.27 -7.56
CA HIS A 239 24.15 -6.37 -6.59
C HIS A 239 23.10 -5.78 -5.64
N THR A 240 21.97 -5.31 -6.16
CA THR A 240 20.85 -4.80 -5.35
C THR A 240 20.34 -5.86 -4.36
N PHE A 241 20.13 -7.10 -4.82
CA PHE A 241 19.74 -8.20 -3.93
C PHE A 241 20.82 -8.51 -2.88
N LYS A 242 22.11 -8.48 -3.25
CA LYS A 242 23.22 -8.69 -2.31
C LYS A 242 23.28 -7.61 -1.23
N VAL A 243 23.03 -6.35 -1.58
CA VAL A 243 22.99 -5.23 -0.62
C VAL A 243 21.81 -5.40 0.35
N ILE A 244 20.62 -5.69 -0.17
CA ILE A 244 19.43 -5.94 0.66
C ILE A 244 19.66 -7.13 1.60
N TRP A 245 20.22 -8.23 1.08
CA TRP A 245 20.55 -9.40 1.87
C TRP A 245 21.56 -9.08 2.97
N HIS A 246 22.66 -8.40 2.64
CA HIS A 246 23.65 -8.01 3.63
C HIS A 246 23.04 -7.10 4.70
N ALA A 247 22.24 -6.12 4.30
CA ALA A 247 21.60 -5.20 5.22
C ALA A 247 20.59 -5.90 6.15
N LEU A 248 19.83 -6.89 5.66
CA LEU A 248 18.89 -7.70 6.44
C LEU A 248 19.55 -8.36 7.66
N PHE A 249 20.77 -8.90 7.49
CA PHE A 249 21.50 -9.60 8.55
C PHE A 249 22.34 -8.68 9.46
N HIS A 250 22.48 -7.40 9.13
CA HIS A 250 23.29 -6.43 9.89
C HIS A 250 22.45 -5.23 10.37
N LEU A 251 21.17 -5.47 10.64
CA LEU A 251 20.26 -4.44 11.15
C LEU A 251 20.62 -4.03 12.59
N PRO A 252 20.59 -2.73 12.91
CA PRO A 252 20.64 -2.26 14.30
C PRO A 252 19.53 -2.89 15.15
N ARG A 253 19.83 -3.14 16.43
CA ARG A 253 18.93 -3.83 17.37
C ARG A 253 17.51 -3.23 17.41
N ASN A 254 17.40 -1.91 17.41
CA ASN A 254 16.12 -1.21 17.49
C ASN A 254 15.28 -1.38 16.22
N ILE A 255 15.90 -1.31 15.04
CA ILE A 255 15.22 -1.56 13.76
C ILE A 255 14.79 -3.03 13.66
N TRP A 256 15.65 -3.97 14.09
CA TRP A 256 15.31 -5.38 14.14
C TRP A 256 14.09 -5.68 15.02
N ALA A 257 14.00 -5.03 16.19
CA ALA A 257 12.84 -5.17 17.07
C ALA A 257 11.54 -4.72 16.39
N ILE A 258 11.56 -3.61 15.64
CA ILE A 258 10.39 -3.14 14.86
C ILE A 258 10.04 -4.14 13.75
N CYS A 259 11.04 -4.70 13.07
CA CYS A 259 10.82 -5.74 12.05
C CYS A 259 10.14 -7.00 12.61
N ILE A 260 10.46 -7.42 13.84
CA ILE A 260 9.77 -8.53 14.51
C ILE A 260 8.29 -8.18 14.78
N VAL A 261 8.00 -6.97 15.25
CA VAL A 261 6.61 -6.52 15.45
C VAL A 261 5.85 -6.55 14.13
N LEU A 262 6.45 -5.97 13.08
CA LEU A 262 5.87 -5.96 11.73
C LEU A 262 5.63 -7.37 11.21
N PHE A 263 6.55 -8.30 11.47
CA PHE A 263 6.40 -9.68 11.05
C PHE A 263 5.09 -10.27 11.58
N TRP A 264 4.92 -10.26 12.91
CA TRP A 264 3.71 -10.83 13.53
C TRP A 264 2.44 -10.07 13.18
N ALA A 265 2.52 -8.74 13.04
CA ALA A 265 1.40 -7.93 12.60
C ALA A 265 0.93 -8.33 11.19
N TRP A 266 1.85 -8.47 10.23
CA TRP A 266 1.50 -8.83 8.85
C TRP A 266 1.02 -10.28 8.69
N VAL A 267 1.49 -11.22 9.53
CA VAL A 267 0.86 -12.56 9.62
C VAL A 267 -0.60 -12.41 10.02
N GLY A 268 -0.89 -11.56 11.01
CA GLY A 268 -2.24 -11.33 11.52
C GLY A 268 -3.18 -10.59 10.56
N TRP A 269 -2.66 -9.63 9.82
CA TRP A 269 -3.42 -8.86 8.84
C TRP A 269 -3.69 -9.61 7.53
N PHE A 270 -2.92 -10.64 7.21
CA PHE A 270 -3.07 -11.36 5.94
C PHE A 270 -4.47 -11.96 5.75
N PRO A 271 -5.03 -12.76 6.68
CA PRO A 271 -6.37 -13.31 6.51
C PRO A 271 -7.45 -12.24 6.36
N PHE A 272 -7.27 -11.10 7.06
CA PHE A 272 -8.18 -9.97 6.94
C PHE A 272 -8.13 -9.35 5.54
N GLN A 273 -6.94 -9.07 5.02
CA GLN A 273 -6.78 -8.45 3.69
C GLN A 273 -7.39 -9.31 2.58
N VAL A 274 -7.22 -10.63 2.66
CA VAL A 274 -7.61 -11.55 1.59
C VAL A 274 -9.07 -12.01 1.73
N TYR A 275 -9.56 -12.23 2.95
CA TYR A 275 -10.85 -12.91 3.18
C TYR A 275 -11.95 -12.02 3.76
N SER A 276 -11.75 -10.71 3.94
CA SER A 276 -12.81 -9.86 4.51
C SER A 276 -14.09 -9.85 3.68
N THR A 277 -13.99 -9.81 2.34
CA THR A 277 -15.15 -9.83 1.46
C THR A 277 -15.85 -11.17 1.46
N THR A 278 -15.09 -12.26 1.35
CA THR A 278 -15.61 -13.63 1.39
C THR A 278 -16.21 -13.97 2.75
N PHE A 279 -15.64 -13.47 3.85
CA PHE A 279 -16.18 -13.61 5.21
C PHE A 279 -17.58 -13.01 5.33
N VAL A 280 -17.75 -11.75 4.93
CA VAL A 280 -19.06 -11.08 4.96
C VAL A 280 -20.06 -11.79 4.04
N GLY A 281 -19.60 -12.21 2.85
CA GLY A 281 -20.39 -13.00 1.91
C GLY A 281 -20.86 -14.36 2.46
N GLU A 282 -19.99 -15.03 3.21
CA GLU A 282 -20.32 -16.31 3.86
C GLU A 282 -21.30 -16.13 5.01
N VAL A 283 -21.16 -15.06 5.81
CA VAL A 283 -22.12 -14.70 6.87
C VAL A 283 -23.51 -14.43 6.28
N LEU A 284 -23.59 -13.71 5.15
CA LEU A 284 -24.84 -13.51 4.40
C LEU A 284 -25.48 -14.84 4.01
N LYS A 285 -24.70 -15.78 3.45
CA LYS A 285 -25.24 -17.06 3.00
C LYS A 285 -25.61 -18.01 4.15
N ARG A 286 -24.87 -17.99 5.26
CA ARG A 286 -25.09 -18.92 6.38
C ARG A 286 -26.21 -18.48 7.32
N TYR A 287 -26.35 -17.17 7.58
CA TYR A 287 -27.19 -16.69 8.70
C TYR A 287 -28.32 -15.74 8.33
N ASP A 288 -28.29 -15.09 7.16
CA ASP A 288 -29.27 -14.06 6.83
C ASP A 288 -30.29 -14.52 5.77
N THR A 289 -31.30 -15.27 6.24
CA THR A 289 -32.41 -15.78 5.41
C THR A 289 -33.30 -14.66 4.85
N SER A 290 -33.30 -13.47 5.48
CA SER A 290 -34.13 -12.33 5.07
C SER A 290 -33.65 -11.67 3.77
N GLN A 291 -32.34 -11.61 3.55
CA GLN A 291 -31.76 -11.14 2.28
C GLN A 291 -31.64 -12.25 1.23
N GLN A 292 -31.57 -13.53 1.61
CA GLN A 292 -31.56 -14.64 0.64
C GLN A 292 -32.80 -14.65 -0.28
N SER A 293 -33.97 -14.28 0.24
CA SER A 293 -35.23 -14.27 -0.51
C SER A 293 -35.33 -13.15 -1.55
N SER A 294 -34.58 -12.05 -1.41
CA SER A 294 -34.41 -11.03 -2.47
C SER A 294 -33.30 -11.35 -3.48
N THR A 295 -32.43 -12.31 -3.16
CA THR A 295 -31.17 -12.65 -3.87
C THR A 295 -31.34 -13.91 -4.74
N GLY A 296 -32.31 -14.76 -4.44
CA GLY A 296 -32.53 -16.04 -5.14
C GLY A 296 -32.94 -15.97 -6.62
N SER A 297 -33.31 -14.78 -7.13
CA SER A 297 -33.74 -14.58 -8.52
C SER A 297 -32.70 -13.87 -9.40
N SER A 298 -31.51 -13.56 -8.89
CA SER A 298 -30.50 -12.82 -9.65
C SER A 298 -29.68 -13.77 -10.54
N HIS A 299 -29.41 -13.33 -11.78
CA HIS A 299 -28.53 -14.02 -12.72
C HIS A 299 -27.03 -13.87 -12.36
N ASP A 300 -26.69 -13.03 -11.37
CA ASP A 300 -25.32 -12.70 -10.97
C ASP A 300 -25.13 -12.82 -9.45
N LYS A 301 -25.19 -14.08 -8.96
CA LYS A 301 -25.02 -14.40 -7.54
C LYS A 301 -23.66 -13.95 -6.99
N LEU A 302 -22.61 -14.07 -7.81
CA LEU A 302 -21.26 -13.63 -7.48
C LEU A 302 -21.22 -12.12 -7.23
N GLY A 303 -21.80 -11.33 -8.14
CA GLY A 303 -21.90 -9.88 -8.04
C GLY A 303 -22.53 -9.43 -6.73
N GLU A 304 -23.64 -10.06 -6.32
CA GLU A 304 -24.35 -9.71 -5.10
C GLU A 304 -23.54 -10.00 -3.83
N ILE A 305 -22.92 -11.18 -3.74
CA ILE A 305 -22.06 -11.54 -2.60
C ILE A 305 -20.88 -10.57 -2.48
N ALA A 306 -20.20 -10.34 -3.59
CA ALA A 306 -19.05 -9.43 -3.63
C ALA A 306 -19.46 -7.97 -3.36
N ARG A 307 -20.68 -7.55 -3.71
CA ARG A 307 -21.21 -6.21 -3.43
C ARG A 307 -21.44 -5.96 -1.94
N VAL A 308 -21.99 -6.96 -1.23
CA VAL A 308 -22.15 -6.89 0.23
C VAL A 308 -20.79 -6.84 0.92
N GLY A 309 -19.83 -7.68 0.49
CA GLY A 309 -18.44 -7.62 0.96
C GLY A 309 -17.78 -6.26 0.67
N SER A 310 -17.98 -5.72 -0.53
CA SER A 310 -17.46 -4.41 -0.96
C SER A 310 -18.01 -3.27 -0.10
N THR A 311 -19.28 -3.34 0.33
CA THR A 311 -19.89 -2.37 1.26
C THR A 311 -19.10 -2.29 2.57
N ALA A 312 -18.67 -3.44 3.10
CA ALA A 312 -17.84 -3.48 4.32
C ALA A 312 -16.47 -2.84 4.10
N LEU A 313 -15.83 -3.05 2.94
CA LEU A 313 -14.54 -2.45 2.59
C LEU A 313 -14.62 -0.93 2.33
N VAL A 314 -15.74 -0.44 1.80
CA VAL A 314 -16.01 1.01 1.70
C VAL A 314 -16.06 1.62 3.09
N LEU A 315 -16.83 1.04 4.01
CA LEU A 315 -16.92 1.53 5.40
C LEU A 315 -15.58 1.45 6.11
N PHE A 316 -14.83 0.37 5.94
CA PHE A 316 -13.44 0.24 6.42
C PHE A 316 -12.55 1.38 5.92
N SER A 317 -12.64 1.71 4.63
CA SER A 317 -11.84 2.78 4.04
C SER A 317 -12.24 4.17 4.55
N CYS A 318 -13.54 4.41 4.74
CA CYS A 318 -14.03 5.64 5.35
C CYS A 318 -13.57 5.79 6.80
N VAL A 319 -13.71 4.74 7.62
CA VAL A 319 -13.25 4.71 9.01
C VAL A 319 -11.74 4.91 9.08
N SER A 320 -10.98 4.23 8.22
CA SER A 320 -9.53 4.38 8.15
C SER A 320 -9.14 5.80 7.76
N LEU A 321 -9.77 6.41 6.77
CA LEU A 321 -9.50 7.80 6.37
C LEU A 321 -9.76 8.77 7.52
N VAL A 322 -10.91 8.63 8.21
CA VAL A 322 -11.25 9.45 9.37
C VAL A 322 -10.22 9.24 10.49
N ALA A 323 -9.82 8.00 10.76
CA ALA A 323 -8.82 7.68 11.77
C ALA A 323 -7.44 8.24 11.43
N SER A 324 -6.97 8.13 10.17
CA SER A 324 -5.69 8.70 9.71
C SER A 324 -5.63 10.22 9.86
N VAL A 325 -6.77 10.91 9.77
CA VAL A 325 -6.86 12.35 10.02
C VAL A 325 -6.95 12.66 11.51
N ALA A 326 -7.73 11.88 12.27
CA ALA A 326 -8.02 12.16 13.68
C ALA A 326 -6.89 11.76 14.65
N LEU A 327 -6.27 10.60 14.45
CA LEU A 327 -5.29 10.01 15.37
C LEU A 327 -4.07 10.92 15.62
N PRO A 328 -3.48 11.60 14.61
CA PRO A 328 -2.34 12.49 14.85
C PRO A 328 -2.60 13.67 15.80
N TRP A 329 -3.86 14.01 16.10
CA TRP A 329 -4.17 15.05 17.11
C TRP A 329 -4.26 14.50 18.54
N VAL A 330 -4.53 13.19 18.67
CA VAL A 330 -4.70 12.50 19.96
C VAL A 330 -3.37 11.94 20.47
N VAL A 331 -2.46 11.60 19.56
CA VAL A 331 -1.10 11.12 19.89
C VAL A 331 -0.18 12.29 20.26
N GLU A 332 0.76 12.03 21.18
CA GLU A 332 1.82 12.97 21.54
C GLU A 332 2.82 13.18 20.38
N SER A 333 3.25 14.43 20.17
CA SER A 333 4.23 14.76 19.13
C SER A 333 5.64 14.30 19.53
N PRO A 334 6.49 13.86 18.58
CA PRO A 334 7.88 13.52 18.87
C PRO A 334 8.67 14.71 19.47
N PRO A 335 9.69 14.47 20.30
CA PRO A 335 10.52 15.53 20.90
C PRO A 335 11.27 16.39 19.87
N SER A 336 11.53 15.86 18.68
CA SER A 336 12.22 16.56 17.57
C SER A 336 11.36 17.63 16.88
N ASP A 337 10.09 17.77 17.26
CA ASP A 337 9.09 18.62 16.60
C ASP A 337 8.75 19.89 17.41
N GLU A 338 9.66 20.36 18.29
CA GLU A 338 9.47 21.60 19.10
C GLU A 338 9.15 22.84 18.23
N LEU A 339 9.60 22.85 16.97
CA LEU A 339 9.38 23.96 16.04
C LEU A 339 7.97 23.96 15.39
N HIS A 340 7.25 22.83 15.43
CA HIS A 340 5.93 22.67 14.80
C HIS A 340 4.86 22.16 15.77
N HIS A 341 4.73 22.79 16.94
CA HIS A 341 3.52 22.65 17.74
C HIS A 341 2.29 23.01 16.90
N LYS A 342 1.57 21.98 16.43
CA LYS A 342 0.29 22.13 15.73
C LYS A 342 -0.64 22.91 16.65
N LYS A 343 -0.94 24.17 16.31
CA LYS A 343 -1.87 25.01 17.08
C LYS A 343 -3.20 24.27 17.17
N ILE A 344 -3.56 23.84 18.38
CA ILE A 344 -4.85 23.20 18.66
C ILE A 344 -5.95 24.15 18.15
N PRO A 345 -6.95 23.67 17.38
CA PRO A 345 -8.04 24.50 16.88
C PRO A 345 -8.63 25.34 18.03
N SER A 346 -8.78 26.64 17.85
CA SER A 346 -9.09 27.57 18.94
C SER A 346 -10.56 27.58 19.37
N LYS A 347 -11.47 27.06 18.53
CA LYS A 347 -12.92 27.06 18.76
C LYS A 347 -13.56 25.75 18.28
N GLY A 348 -14.51 25.22 19.05
CA GLY A 348 -15.33 24.05 18.69
C GLY A 348 -15.44 22.98 19.79
N PHE A 349 -16.36 22.03 19.62
CA PHE A 349 -16.48 20.85 20.48
C PHE A 349 -15.19 20.01 20.47
N PHE A 350 -14.59 19.84 19.29
CA PHE A 350 -13.35 19.10 19.09
C PHE A 350 -12.17 19.70 19.89
N ALA A 351 -12.05 21.03 19.92
CA ALA A 351 -11.04 21.74 20.69
C ALA A 351 -11.18 21.54 22.21
N ARG A 352 -12.42 21.52 22.72
CA ARG A 352 -12.69 21.23 24.14
C ARG A 352 -12.33 19.80 24.52
N CYS A 353 -12.61 18.84 23.63
CA CYS A 353 -12.26 17.44 23.84
C CYS A 353 -10.73 17.25 23.85
N LEU A 354 -10.02 17.83 22.88
CA LEU A 354 -8.56 17.82 22.79
C LEU A 354 -7.88 18.45 24.00
N ARG A 355 -8.42 19.55 24.55
CA ARG A 355 -7.88 20.17 25.77
C ARG A 355 -8.03 19.30 27.01
N ARG A 356 -9.11 18.53 27.12
CA ARG A 356 -9.29 17.55 28.21
C ARG A 356 -8.35 16.35 28.08
N ILE A 357 -8.05 15.93 26.87
CA ILE A 357 -7.16 14.78 26.58
C ILE A 357 -5.67 15.21 26.63
N GLY A 358 -5.36 16.49 26.47
CA GLY A 358 -4.00 17.05 26.45
C GLY A 358 -3.03 16.50 27.51
N PRO A 359 -3.41 16.42 28.80
CA PRO A 359 -2.53 15.90 29.86
C PRO A 359 -2.28 14.39 29.81
N TYR A 360 -3.09 13.64 29.06
CA TYR A 360 -3.09 12.18 29.01
C TYR A 360 -2.75 11.66 27.60
N LYS A 361 -2.09 12.48 26.77
CA LYS A 361 -1.75 12.07 25.41
C LYS A 361 -0.82 10.85 25.46
N PRO A 362 -1.22 9.70 24.89
CA PRO A 362 -0.35 8.56 24.80
C PRO A 362 0.74 8.78 23.73
N ASP A 363 1.92 8.21 23.98
CA ASP A 363 2.97 8.11 22.98
C ASP A 363 2.54 7.21 21.80
N LEU A 364 3.14 7.44 20.63
CA LEU A 364 2.82 6.72 19.40
C LEU A 364 2.96 5.20 19.56
N THR A 365 3.98 4.74 20.30
CA THR A 365 4.21 3.31 20.54
C THR A 365 3.08 2.71 21.37
N SER A 366 2.60 3.39 22.41
CA SER A 366 1.42 2.95 23.18
C SER A 366 0.16 2.87 22.32
N VAL A 367 -0.11 3.89 21.50
CA VAL A 367 -1.30 3.85 20.62
C VAL A 367 -1.21 2.71 19.62
N TRP A 368 -0.01 2.38 19.15
CA TRP A 368 0.21 1.24 18.28
C TRP A 368 -0.08 -0.10 18.99
N VAL A 369 0.35 -0.27 20.26
CA VAL A 369 -0.05 -1.42 21.11
C VAL A 369 -1.57 -1.53 21.20
N TRP A 370 -2.25 -0.42 21.51
CA TRP A 370 -3.71 -0.41 21.59
C TRP A 370 -4.37 -0.76 20.26
N GLY A 371 -3.81 -0.30 19.14
CA GLY A 371 -4.27 -0.66 17.79
C GLY A 371 -4.20 -2.17 17.54
N HIS A 372 -3.10 -2.82 17.94
CA HIS A 372 -2.95 -4.27 17.85
C HIS A 372 -3.95 -5.04 18.72
N ILE A 373 -4.12 -4.63 19.98
CA ILE A 373 -5.08 -5.25 20.90
C ILE A 373 -6.51 -5.07 20.39
N PHE A 374 -6.85 -3.87 19.91
CA PHE A 374 -8.16 -3.56 19.35
C PHE A 374 -8.46 -4.43 18.12
N PHE A 375 -7.53 -4.52 17.18
CA PHE A 375 -7.66 -5.40 16.02
C PHE A 375 -7.84 -6.87 16.42
N ALA A 376 -7.02 -7.37 17.34
CA ALA A 376 -7.14 -8.74 17.84
C ALA A 376 -8.51 -9.01 18.46
N GLY A 377 -9.03 -8.07 19.27
CA GLY A 377 -10.39 -8.15 19.81
C GLY A 377 -11.46 -8.26 18.74
N LEU A 378 -11.39 -7.44 17.68
CA LEU A 378 -12.31 -7.53 16.55
C LEU A 378 -12.20 -8.88 15.83
N MET A 379 -10.99 -9.40 15.64
CA MET A 379 -10.76 -10.70 14.99
C MET A 379 -11.25 -11.90 15.83
N PHE A 380 -11.29 -11.81 17.16
CA PHE A 380 -11.94 -12.85 17.95
C PHE A 380 -13.47 -12.76 17.88
N LEU A 381 -14.01 -11.54 17.79
CA LEU A 381 -15.45 -11.32 17.65
C LEU A 381 -16.01 -11.87 16.33
N THR A 382 -15.19 -12.05 15.29
CA THR A 382 -15.65 -12.65 14.02
C THR A 382 -16.12 -14.08 14.17
N LEU A 383 -15.63 -14.82 15.19
CA LEU A 383 -16.08 -16.19 15.49
C LEU A 383 -17.55 -16.26 15.91
N PHE A 384 -18.09 -15.14 16.41
CA PHE A 384 -19.47 -15.03 16.88
C PHE A 384 -20.36 -14.24 15.89
N ALA A 385 -19.88 -13.98 14.68
CA ALA A 385 -20.59 -13.16 13.72
C ALA A 385 -21.73 -13.91 13.03
N ALA A 386 -22.95 -13.74 13.56
CA ALA A 386 -24.18 -14.35 13.06
C ALA A 386 -25.07 -13.38 12.26
N SER A 387 -24.60 -12.17 11.93
CA SER A 387 -25.36 -11.19 11.15
C SER A 387 -24.44 -10.38 10.25
N VAL A 388 -24.92 -10.07 9.04
CA VAL A 388 -24.20 -9.24 8.06
C VAL A 388 -23.85 -7.88 8.66
N SER A 389 -24.80 -7.24 9.35
CA SER A 389 -24.56 -5.92 9.98
C SER A 389 -23.43 -5.97 11.02
N PHE A 390 -23.38 -7.04 11.80
CA PHE A 390 -22.33 -7.25 12.80
C PHE A 390 -20.98 -7.53 12.12
N ALA A 391 -20.93 -8.43 11.13
CA ALA A 391 -19.71 -8.72 10.36
C ALA A 391 -19.17 -7.47 9.65
N THR A 392 -20.04 -6.69 9.00
CA THR A 392 -19.71 -5.41 8.36
C THR A 392 -19.15 -4.41 9.38
N SER A 393 -19.71 -4.35 10.59
CA SER A 393 -19.23 -3.46 11.64
C SER A 393 -17.83 -3.83 12.12
N LEU A 394 -17.53 -5.13 12.27
CA LEU A 394 -16.18 -5.60 12.63
C LEU A 394 -15.13 -5.25 11.56
N VAL A 395 -15.46 -5.45 10.28
CA VAL A 395 -14.60 -5.06 9.15
C VAL A 395 -14.41 -3.54 9.13
N ALA A 396 -15.47 -2.76 9.28
CA ALA A 396 -15.39 -1.30 9.27
C ALA A 396 -14.51 -0.74 10.40
N LEU A 397 -14.72 -1.22 11.64
CA LEU A 397 -13.96 -0.77 12.81
C LEU A 397 -12.46 -1.11 12.73
N SER A 398 -12.10 -2.18 12.01
CA SER A 398 -10.70 -2.54 11.75
C SER A 398 -9.94 -1.43 11.01
N GLY A 399 -10.65 -0.50 10.34
CA GLY A 399 -10.06 0.68 9.70
C GLY A 399 -9.26 1.57 10.64
N VAL A 400 -9.61 1.63 11.94
CA VAL A 400 -8.86 2.39 12.95
C VAL A 400 -7.48 1.77 13.17
N ALA A 401 -7.43 0.44 13.33
CA ALA A 401 -6.17 -0.28 13.49
C ALA A 401 -5.32 -0.23 12.21
N TRP A 402 -5.95 -0.25 11.03
CA TRP A 402 -5.26 -0.09 9.75
C TRP A 402 -4.58 1.29 9.61
N ALA A 403 -5.24 2.36 10.05
CA ALA A 403 -4.64 3.70 10.06
C ALA A 403 -3.38 3.75 10.94
N LEU A 404 -3.36 3.05 12.08
CA LEU A 404 -2.16 2.93 12.92
C LEU A 404 -1.09 2.06 12.28
N MET A 405 -1.48 0.93 11.69
CA MET A 405 -0.56 -0.01 11.02
C MET A 405 0.18 0.65 9.86
N THR A 406 -0.47 1.55 9.12
CA THR A 406 0.12 2.25 7.97
C THR A 406 0.95 3.49 8.36
N TRP A 407 0.85 3.96 9.61
CA TRP A 407 1.50 5.17 10.07
C TRP A 407 2.62 4.92 11.10
N ALA A 408 2.33 4.16 12.16
CA ALA A 408 3.22 4.00 13.30
C ALA A 408 4.57 3.37 12.94
N PRO A 409 4.64 2.24 12.20
CA PRO A 409 5.92 1.57 11.94
C PRO A 409 6.88 2.46 11.15
N PHE A 410 6.40 3.14 10.11
CA PHE A 410 7.22 4.01 9.28
C PHE A 410 7.70 5.24 10.04
N SER A 411 6.87 5.80 10.92
CA SER A 411 7.25 6.95 11.74
C SER A 411 8.32 6.58 12.77
N ILE A 412 8.17 5.43 13.44
CA ILE A 412 9.13 4.95 14.45
C ILE A 412 10.47 4.60 13.79
N VAL A 413 10.45 3.90 12.64
CA VAL A 413 11.68 3.58 11.90
C VAL A 413 12.36 4.85 11.40
N GLY A 414 11.60 5.83 10.89
CA GLY A 414 12.14 7.12 10.47
C GLY A 414 12.87 7.85 11.60
N GLU A 415 12.28 7.87 12.80
CA GLU A 415 12.91 8.46 13.99
C GLU A 415 14.20 7.72 14.37
N GLU A 416 14.19 6.38 14.31
CA GLU A 416 15.36 5.57 14.65
C GLU A 416 16.51 5.75 13.65
N ILE A 417 16.21 5.85 12.36
CA ILE A 417 17.21 6.17 11.32
C ILE A 417 17.83 7.54 11.58
N GLN A 418 17.02 8.54 11.97
CA GLN A 418 17.51 9.87 12.28
C GLN A 418 18.43 9.87 13.51
N ARG A 419 18.07 9.12 14.57
CA ARG A 419 18.92 8.93 15.76
C ARG A 419 20.27 8.31 15.40
N LEU A 420 20.27 7.22 14.64
CA LEU A 420 21.49 6.54 14.18
C LEU A 420 22.37 7.42 13.27
N SER A 421 21.77 8.37 12.56
CA SER A 421 22.49 9.33 11.71
C SER A 421 23.09 10.49 12.51
N GLY A 422 22.44 10.89 13.62
CA GLY A 422 22.90 11.96 14.52
C GLY A 422 24.09 11.57 15.41
N ASP A 423 24.27 10.28 15.71
CA ASP A 423 25.31 9.76 16.60
C ASP A 423 26.68 9.53 15.91
N ARG A 424 26.84 9.86 14.62
CA ARG A 424 28.16 9.81 13.99
C ARG A 424 29.04 10.94 14.56
N PRO A 425 30.23 10.66 15.12
CA PRO A 425 31.10 11.69 15.64
C PRO A 425 31.41 12.69 14.53
N ARG A 426 31.08 13.97 14.75
CA ARG A 426 31.64 15.07 13.97
C ARG A 426 33.14 15.09 14.22
N LEU A 427 33.87 14.30 13.44
CA LEU A 427 35.32 14.37 13.36
C LEU A 427 35.66 15.70 12.68
N HIS A 428 36.12 16.65 13.51
CA HIS A 428 36.77 17.93 13.24
C HIS A 428 35.95 19.19 13.58
N GLY A 429 36.45 19.92 14.58
CA GLY A 429 36.28 21.38 14.70
C GLY A 429 35.29 21.86 15.76
N ARG A 430 35.82 22.27 16.92
CA ARG A 430 35.17 23.16 17.90
C ARG A 430 34.53 24.38 17.19
N ALA A 431 33.21 24.45 17.15
CA ALA A 431 32.45 25.70 17.05
C ALA A 431 30.98 25.47 17.44
N ALA A 432 30.74 24.99 18.67
CA ALA A 432 29.43 25.12 19.31
C ALA A 432 29.41 26.48 20.01
N SER A 433 28.85 27.51 19.36
CA SER A 433 28.17 28.67 19.98
C SER A 433 28.04 29.84 18.99
N SER A 434 27.07 29.78 18.07
CA SER A 434 26.24 30.95 17.76
C SER A 434 25.00 30.50 16.97
N ALA A 435 23.90 30.27 17.68
CA ALA A 435 22.60 30.49 17.09
C ALA A 435 22.52 32.01 16.83
N GLY A 436 22.60 32.43 15.55
CA GLY A 436 22.68 33.83 15.16
C GLY A 436 21.74 34.14 14.01
N ARG A 437 20.62 34.80 14.34
CA ARG A 437 19.76 35.67 13.53
C ARG A 437 19.91 35.67 12.01
N TYR A 438 18.77 35.43 11.35
CA TYR A 438 18.48 35.93 10.02
C TYR A 438 18.35 37.47 10.08
N GLU A 439 19.25 38.20 9.42
CA GLU A 439 19.07 39.64 9.12
C GLU A 439 18.85 39.83 7.60
N PRO A 440 17.94 40.72 7.18
CA PRO A 440 17.66 40.93 5.77
C PRO A 440 18.75 41.78 5.10
N VAL A 441 19.08 41.42 3.87
CA VAL A 441 20.04 42.09 3.01
C VAL A 441 19.58 43.53 2.71
N ALA A 442 20.38 44.51 3.14
CA ALA A 442 20.29 45.89 2.65
C ALA A 442 21.13 46.05 1.38
N VAL A 443 20.58 46.77 0.40
CA VAL A 443 21.17 47.03 -0.91
C VAL A 443 22.08 48.27 -0.84
N ALA A 444 23.33 48.08 -1.29
CA ALA A 444 24.30 49.00 -1.89
C ALA A 444 24.66 50.34 -1.22
N GLU A 445 25.96 50.57 -1.03
CA GLU A 445 26.66 51.75 -1.56
C GLU A 445 28.17 51.45 -1.74
N GLU A 446 28.75 52.03 -2.79
CA GLU A 446 30.12 51.86 -3.28
C GLU A 446 31.16 52.49 -2.34
N GLY A 447 32.34 51.86 -2.21
CA GLY A 447 33.49 52.48 -1.56
C GLY A 447 34.66 51.55 -1.26
N GLU A 448 35.70 51.70 -2.08
CA GLU A 448 37.14 51.51 -1.82
C GLU A 448 37.75 50.10 -1.61
N GLU A 449 38.97 50.01 -2.14
CA GLU A 449 39.79 48.84 -2.44
C GLU A 449 40.44 48.21 -1.20
N GLY A 450 40.35 46.88 -1.10
CA GLY A 450 41.11 46.05 -0.17
C GLY A 450 40.26 44.92 0.42
N GLU A 451 40.70 43.66 0.23
CA GLU A 451 40.17 42.38 0.75
C GLU A 451 39.50 41.45 -0.30
N GLU A 452 40.29 41.00 -1.30
CA GLU A 452 39.88 39.89 -2.19
C GLU A 452 40.12 38.49 -1.60
N GLU A 453 40.95 38.33 -0.55
CA GLU A 453 41.28 37.00 -0.01
C GLU A 453 40.20 36.42 0.93
N ASP A 454 39.47 37.24 1.70
CA ASP A 454 38.46 36.74 2.67
C ASP A 454 37.11 36.34 2.03
N MET A 455 36.74 36.97 0.90
CA MET A 455 35.50 36.62 0.16
C MET A 455 35.59 35.26 -0.53
N VAL A 456 36.78 34.86 -0.99
CA VAL A 456 37.02 33.55 -1.63
C VAL A 456 36.98 32.44 -0.59
N GLU A 457 37.56 32.66 0.59
CA GLU A 457 37.54 31.67 1.68
C GLU A 457 36.13 31.47 2.25
N MET A 458 35.34 32.54 2.40
CA MET A 458 33.96 32.44 2.88
C MET A 458 33.00 31.78 1.86
N SER A 459 33.22 32.02 0.56
CA SER A 459 32.48 31.34 -0.53
C SER A 459 32.87 29.85 -0.62
N ALA A 460 34.16 29.53 -0.51
CA ALA A 460 34.66 28.16 -0.46
C ALA A 460 34.12 27.40 0.76
N ARG A 461 34.00 28.06 1.92
CA ARG A 461 33.37 27.51 3.13
C ARG A 461 31.87 27.26 2.97
N ARG A 462 31.12 28.15 2.32
CA ARG A 462 29.69 27.94 2.02
C ARG A 462 29.51 26.78 1.05
N VAL A 463 30.32 26.70 0.00
CA VAL A 463 30.31 25.61 -0.97
C VAL A 463 30.71 24.29 -0.31
N SER A 464 31.68 24.26 0.60
CA SER A 464 32.05 23.04 1.33
C SER A 464 30.95 22.59 2.30
N ILE A 465 30.28 23.52 3.00
CA ILE A 465 29.15 23.21 3.90
C ILE A 465 27.95 22.69 3.09
N ASP A 466 27.65 23.27 1.93
CA ASP A 466 26.57 22.82 1.05
C ASP A 466 26.89 21.45 0.40
N LEU A 467 28.16 21.19 0.05
CA LEU A 467 28.63 19.89 -0.43
C LEU A 467 28.59 18.82 0.66
N GLU A 468 28.98 19.16 1.90
CA GLU A 468 28.89 18.25 3.04
C GLU A 468 27.44 17.97 3.43
N ALA A 469 26.57 18.98 3.45
CA ALA A 469 25.14 18.82 3.68
C ALA A 469 24.47 18.02 2.56
N SER A 470 24.84 18.24 1.29
CA SER A 470 24.35 17.45 0.17
C SER A 470 24.86 16.00 0.19
N SER A 471 26.10 15.78 0.64
CA SER A 471 26.71 14.46 0.79
C SER A 471 26.11 13.68 1.95
N SER A 472 25.94 14.32 3.12
CA SER A 472 25.28 13.74 4.28
C SER A 472 23.83 13.40 3.96
N ASN A 473 23.12 14.30 3.28
CA ASN A 473 21.73 14.08 2.86
C ASN A 473 21.62 12.97 1.81
N ALA A 474 22.55 12.87 0.87
CA ALA A 474 22.60 11.78 -0.11
C ALA A 474 22.83 10.43 0.58
N LEU A 475 23.72 10.38 1.58
CA LEU A 475 24.03 9.17 2.33
C LEU A 475 22.88 8.74 3.25
N THR A 476 22.17 9.68 3.89
CA THR A 476 20.94 9.38 4.65
C THR A 476 19.78 8.96 3.74
N ASN A 477 19.67 9.51 2.52
CA ASN A 477 18.64 9.13 1.56
C ASN A 477 18.88 7.71 1.02
N GLU A 478 20.14 7.36 0.72
CA GLU A 478 20.52 6.01 0.31
C GLU A 478 20.25 5.00 1.43
N LEU A 479 20.64 5.33 2.67
CA LEU A 479 20.39 4.50 3.86
C LEU A 479 18.89 4.33 4.13
N SER A 480 18.11 5.40 3.99
CA SER A 480 16.64 5.37 4.16
C SER A 480 15.97 4.48 3.10
N GLY A 481 16.44 4.52 1.85
CA GLY A 481 15.97 3.65 0.78
C GLY A 481 16.23 2.16 1.05
N VAL A 482 17.41 1.83 1.60
CA VAL A 482 17.75 0.46 2.01
C VAL A 482 16.84 -0.02 3.14
N TYR A 483 16.64 0.80 4.19
CA TYR A 483 15.74 0.42 5.29
C TYR A 483 14.28 0.30 4.85
N LEU A 484 13.79 1.17 3.96
CA LEU A 484 12.45 1.03 3.38
C LEU A 484 12.31 -0.26 2.56
N GLY A 485 13.34 -0.65 1.82
CA GLY A 485 13.37 -1.94 1.10
C GLY A 485 13.32 -3.15 2.04
N ILE A 486 13.99 -3.07 3.20
CA ILE A 486 13.93 -4.09 4.24
C ILE A 486 12.54 -4.17 4.87
N LEU A 487 11.91 -3.03 5.18
CA LEU A 487 10.55 -3.01 5.71
C LEU A 487 9.56 -3.67 4.75
N ASN A 488 9.76 -3.50 3.44
CA ASN A 488 8.94 -4.20 2.43
C ASN A 488 9.11 -5.72 2.51
N ILE A 489 10.32 -6.24 2.72
CA ILE A 489 10.55 -7.68 2.94
C ILE A 489 9.83 -8.16 4.20
N PHE A 490 9.93 -7.42 5.29
CA PHE A 490 9.24 -7.72 6.55
C PHE A 490 7.73 -7.45 6.50
N ALA A 491 7.22 -6.85 5.42
CA ALA A 491 5.80 -6.79 5.14
C ALA A 491 5.33 -7.97 4.29
N CYS A 492 6.15 -8.45 3.35
CA CYS A 492 5.77 -9.50 2.40
C CYS A 492 6.00 -10.94 2.91
N LEU A 493 7.16 -11.25 3.50
CA LEU A 493 7.42 -12.61 4.02
C LEU A 493 6.38 -13.12 5.03
N PRO A 494 5.89 -12.31 5.98
CA PRO A 494 4.91 -12.79 6.95
C PRO A 494 3.54 -13.04 6.31
N GLN A 495 3.20 -12.36 5.21
CA GLN A 495 1.98 -12.66 4.46
C GLN A 495 2.03 -14.09 3.88
N MET A 496 3.20 -14.57 3.45
CA MET A 496 3.35 -15.97 3.02
C MET A 496 3.14 -16.96 4.16
N VAL A 497 3.58 -16.62 5.37
CA VAL A 497 3.31 -17.42 6.57
C VAL A 497 1.82 -17.41 6.89
N GLY A 498 1.15 -16.26 6.83
CA GLY A 498 -0.30 -16.13 7.01
C GLY A 498 -1.10 -16.94 5.97
N SER A 499 -0.66 -16.94 4.71
CA SER A 499 -1.21 -17.76 3.63
C SER A 499 -1.10 -19.25 3.94
N PHE A 500 0.07 -19.71 4.39
CA PHE A 500 0.29 -21.11 4.74
C PHE A 500 -0.54 -21.55 5.96
N ILE A 501 -0.65 -20.70 6.99
CA ILE A 501 -1.55 -20.96 8.13
C ILE A 501 -2.99 -21.11 7.64
N SER A 502 -3.45 -20.18 6.79
CA SER A 502 -4.80 -20.23 6.22
C SER A 502 -5.01 -21.50 5.38
N PHE A 503 -4.01 -21.91 4.60
CA PHE A 503 -4.03 -23.15 3.83
C PHE A 503 -4.27 -24.37 4.73
N VAL A 504 -3.52 -24.47 5.83
CA VAL A 504 -3.65 -25.58 6.79
C VAL A 504 -5.04 -25.58 7.43
N VAL A 505 -5.53 -24.42 7.87
CA VAL A 505 -6.86 -24.29 8.49
C VAL A 505 -7.96 -24.70 7.51
N PHE A 506 -7.95 -24.19 6.28
CA PHE A 506 -8.94 -24.56 5.27
C PHE A 506 -8.85 -26.04 4.90
N SER A 507 -7.65 -26.61 4.82
CA SER A 507 -7.49 -28.03 4.50
C SER A 507 -8.04 -28.96 5.60
N ILE A 508 -8.07 -28.50 6.85
CA ILE A 508 -8.59 -29.27 7.99
C ILE A 508 -10.10 -29.07 8.15
N LEU A 509 -10.56 -27.81 8.11
CA LEU A 509 -11.96 -27.47 8.43
C LEU A 509 -12.89 -27.57 7.22
N GLU A 510 -12.40 -27.31 6.01
CA GLU A 510 -13.20 -27.28 4.77
C GLU A 510 -12.41 -27.86 3.57
N PRO A 511 -12.09 -29.17 3.57
CA PRO A 511 -11.25 -29.80 2.54
C PRO A 511 -11.89 -29.88 1.13
N GLY A 512 -13.15 -29.48 0.98
CA GLY A 512 -13.92 -29.54 -0.28
C GLY A 512 -13.99 -28.21 -1.04
N LYS A 513 -14.69 -28.25 -2.19
CA LYS A 513 -15.11 -27.01 -2.88
C LYS A 513 -16.07 -26.24 -1.98
N SER A 514 -16.13 -24.92 -2.14
CA SER A 514 -17.02 -24.07 -1.36
C SER A 514 -18.40 -23.96 -2.04
N PRO A 515 -19.41 -24.75 -1.61
CA PRO A 515 -20.76 -24.68 -2.20
C PRO A 515 -21.40 -23.32 -1.95
N GLU A 516 -20.83 -22.47 -1.08
CA GLU A 516 -21.30 -21.12 -0.89
C GLU A 516 -21.18 -20.25 -2.16
N PHE A 517 -20.19 -20.54 -3.01
CA PHE A 517 -19.81 -19.70 -4.14
C PHE A 517 -19.99 -20.37 -5.50
N SER A 518 -20.34 -21.67 -5.57
CA SER A 518 -20.53 -22.40 -6.83
C SER A 518 -21.85 -22.04 -7.53
N GLU A 519 -21.80 -21.92 -8.86
CA GLU A 519 -22.99 -21.67 -9.70
C GLU A 519 -23.74 -22.96 -10.10
N ASP A 520 -23.03 -24.10 -10.19
CA ASP A 520 -23.52 -25.35 -10.80
C ASP A 520 -24.16 -26.36 -9.84
N THR A 521 -24.33 -26.00 -8.57
CA THR A 521 -24.94 -26.90 -7.58
C THR A 521 -26.37 -26.43 -7.33
N GLU A 522 -27.34 -27.37 -7.32
CA GLU A 522 -28.63 -27.14 -6.65
C GLU A 522 -28.36 -26.50 -5.27
N PRO A 523 -29.31 -25.74 -4.69
CA PRO A 523 -29.10 -25.07 -3.40
C PRO A 523 -28.96 -26.12 -2.29
N VAL A 524 -27.81 -26.78 -2.24
CA VAL A 524 -27.32 -27.53 -1.10
C VAL A 524 -27.20 -26.46 -0.04
N GLU A 525 -28.08 -26.55 0.95
CA GLU A 525 -28.05 -25.68 2.12
C GLU A 525 -26.60 -25.61 2.57
N ALA A 526 -25.98 -24.42 2.45
CA ALA A 526 -24.67 -24.19 3.04
C ALA A 526 -24.76 -24.73 4.47
N HIS A 527 -23.84 -25.60 4.89
CA HIS A 527 -23.92 -26.25 6.19
C HIS A 527 -24.17 -25.17 7.26
N LYS A 528 -25.42 -25.06 7.71
CA LYS A 528 -25.84 -24.12 8.76
C LYS A 528 -25.16 -24.47 10.08
N GLU A 529 -24.67 -25.70 10.17
CA GLU A 529 -23.97 -26.29 11.30
C GLU A 529 -22.51 -26.53 10.92
N GLY A 530 -21.61 -25.69 11.43
CA GLY A 530 -20.17 -25.79 11.20
C GLY A 530 -19.44 -24.49 11.56
N VAL A 531 -18.20 -24.62 12.07
CA VAL A 531 -17.37 -23.45 12.37
C VAL A 531 -16.98 -22.77 11.05
N ASN A 532 -17.17 -21.45 10.95
CA ASN A 532 -16.70 -20.68 9.80
C ASN A 532 -15.16 -20.68 9.76
N ALA A 533 -14.59 -21.40 8.80
CA ALA A 533 -13.14 -21.55 8.69
C ALA A 533 -12.43 -20.21 8.43
N ILE A 534 -13.07 -19.27 7.72
CA ILE A 534 -12.54 -17.92 7.50
C ILE A 534 -12.48 -17.18 8.85
N ALA A 535 -13.53 -17.27 9.67
CA ALA A 535 -13.53 -16.67 11.01
C ALA A 535 -12.44 -17.25 11.92
N VAL A 536 -12.13 -18.54 11.78
CA VAL A 536 -10.99 -19.18 12.49
C VAL A 536 -9.65 -18.63 12.01
N CYS A 537 -9.45 -18.49 10.70
CA CYS A 537 -8.25 -17.85 10.15
C CYS A 537 -8.09 -16.41 10.67
N LEU A 538 -9.18 -15.63 10.71
CA LEU A 538 -9.18 -14.28 11.29
C LEU A 538 -8.81 -14.30 12.77
N GLY A 539 -9.42 -15.19 13.57
CA GLY A 539 -9.11 -15.36 15.00
C GLY A 539 -7.65 -15.73 15.27
N ILE A 540 -7.07 -16.65 14.47
CA ILE A 540 -5.62 -16.96 14.53
C ILE A 540 -4.79 -15.72 14.20
N GLY A 541 -5.21 -14.94 13.20
CA GLY A 541 -4.59 -13.65 12.90
C GLY A 541 -4.66 -12.66 14.08
N GLY A 542 -5.74 -12.70 14.86
CA GLY A 542 -5.86 -11.98 16.13
C GLY A 542 -4.80 -12.40 17.16
N VAL A 543 -4.55 -13.71 17.31
CA VAL A 543 -3.47 -14.23 18.17
C VAL A 543 -2.10 -13.72 17.72
N CYS A 544 -1.79 -13.79 16.42
CA CYS A 544 -0.54 -13.26 15.87
C CYS A 544 -0.39 -11.75 16.15
N THR A 545 -1.50 -11.00 16.08
CA THR A 545 -1.48 -9.57 16.38
C THR A 545 -1.26 -9.28 17.87
N LEU A 546 -1.72 -10.14 18.79
CA LEU A 546 -1.38 -10.03 20.21
C LEU A 546 0.11 -10.29 20.47
N ILE A 547 0.73 -11.20 19.72
CA ILE A 547 2.18 -11.41 19.76
C ILE A 547 2.90 -10.12 19.29
N ALA A 548 2.41 -9.47 18.23
CA ALA A 548 2.93 -8.17 17.80
C ALA A 548 2.78 -7.10 18.90
N ALA A 549 1.64 -7.04 19.59
CA ALA A 549 1.43 -6.15 20.73
C ALA A 549 2.44 -6.38 21.85
N HIS A 550 2.71 -7.64 22.21
CA HIS A 550 3.72 -8.01 23.21
C HIS A 550 5.13 -7.51 22.81
N TYR A 551 5.55 -7.75 21.57
CA TYR A 551 6.84 -7.26 21.09
C TYR A 551 6.90 -5.73 20.99
N THR A 552 5.77 -5.06 20.75
CA THR A 552 5.69 -3.59 20.74
C THR A 552 5.87 -3.03 22.14
N VAL A 553 5.26 -3.65 23.17
CA VAL A 553 5.47 -3.28 24.58
C VAL A 553 6.92 -3.51 24.98
N LYS A 554 7.50 -4.64 24.57
CA LYS A 554 8.91 -4.94 24.83
C LYS A 554 9.84 -3.91 24.17
N PHE A 555 9.60 -3.58 22.91
CA PHE A 555 10.34 -2.53 22.20
C PHE A 555 10.26 -1.19 22.93
N LYS A 556 9.09 -0.83 23.45
CA LYS A 556 8.91 0.38 24.25
C LYS A 556 9.72 0.35 25.54
N SER A 557 9.79 -0.79 26.21
CA SER A 557 10.53 -0.93 27.47
C SER A 557 12.05 -0.96 27.29
N ASP A 558 12.52 -1.43 26.13
CA ASP A 558 13.95 -1.52 25.79
C ASP A 558 14.51 -0.18 25.26
N ARG A 559 13.63 0.79 24.92
CA ARG A 559 13.94 2.11 24.38
C ARG A 559 13.95 3.17 25.47
#